data_AF-A0A952GW46-F1
#
_entry.id   AF-A0A952GW46-F1
#
_cell.length_a   1.000
_cell.length_b   1.000
_cell.length_c   1.000
_cell.angle_alpha   90.00
_cell.angle_beta   90.00
_cell.angle_gamma   90.00
#
_symmetry.space_group_name_H-M   'P 1'
#
loop_
_entity.id
_entity.type
_entity.pdbx_description
1 polymer ?
#
loop_
_entity_poly.entity_id
_entity_poly.type
_entity_poly.pdbx_seq_one_letter_code
_entity_poly.pdbx_strand_id
1 'polypeptide(L)'
;MNPTPPPEAATQASDPRIAIMQGHMERRDRLTPRMRQMLPSSATSPVEDQLLMGYDFKSQIFQASNRIPGYIRWLNHEADLVPTFRYLKRVLKLLQWRCPPTRWRLKNPGYTVFIEALDEVFPDARYCMTHRDVANVIPSVADLYFEMSRIGTDSPDKGWLGAINTEWCELGMQRMIAFRDAGNEQRFFDILFAPFQRDPFPVLERLYAFLGEDFTPEARSRMLAWRESTPRGQHGAHEYDPAEFGLDPAALRERFRFYSDRFDVPMGQA
;
A
#
# COMPACT_ATOMS: atom_id res chain seq x y z
N MET A 1 10.96 9.39 -8.53
CA MET A 1 9.96 9.78 -9.57
C MET A 1 10.39 11.12 -10.17
N ASN A 2 9.91 11.47 -11.37
CA ASN A 2 10.22 12.77 -11.99
C ASN A 2 8.93 13.43 -12.56
N PRO A 3 8.10 14.05 -11.71
CA PRO A 3 6.78 14.57 -12.09
C PRO A 3 6.84 15.86 -12.92
N THR A 4 8.01 16.49 -13.05
CA THR A 4 8.21 17.78 -13.73
C THR A 4 9.16 17.64 -14.94
N PRO A 5 8.84 18.21 -16.11
CA PRO A 5 7.57 18.84 -16.47
C PRO A 5 6.39 17.84 -16.43
N PRO A 6 5.13 18.30 -16.34
CA PRO A 6 3.96 17.41 -16.37
C PRO A 6 3.94 16.60 -17.68
N PRO A 7 3.33 15.41 -17.70
CA PRO A 7 3.13 14.67 -18.94
C PRO A 7 2.19 15.43 -19.90
N GLU A 8 2.30 15.15 -21.20
CA GLU A 8 1.37 15.64 -22.22
C GLU A 8 0.44 14.50 -22.64
N ALA A 9 -0.85 14.77 -22.88
CA ALA A 9 -1.84 13.75 -23.23
C ALA A 9 -1.41 12.91 -24.46
N ALA A 10 -0.84 13.56 -25.47
CA ALA A 10 -0.43 12.90 -26.72
C ALA A 10 0.74 11.91 -26.53
N THR A 11 1.56 12.09 -25.49
CA THR A 11 2.78 11.30 -25.27
C THR A 11 2.81 10.59 -23.93
N GLN A 12 1.74 10.63 -23.14
CA GLN A 12 1.69 10.09 -21.78
C GLN A 12 2.14 8.62 -21.71
N ALA A 13 1.71 7.79 -22.66
CA ALA A 13 2.06 6.36 -22.72
C ALA A 13 3.44 6.08 -23.34
N SER A 14 4.06 7.09 -23.98
CA SER A 14 5.32 6.97 -24.70
C SER A 14 6.36 8.01 -24.24
N ASP A 15 6.19 8.56 -23.04
CA ASP A 15 7.07 9.59 -22.51
C ASP A 15 8.49 9.03 -22.37
N PRO A 16 9.55 9.72 -22.84
CA PRO A 16 10.93 9.23 -22.76
C PRO A 16 11.37 8.82 -21.34
N ARG A 17 10.78 9.41 -20.30
CA ARG A 17 11.06 9.07 -18.90
C ARG A 17 10.64 7.62 -18.56
N ILE A 18 9.69 7.04 -19.28
CA ILE A 18 9.28 5.63 -19.10
C ILE A 18 10.45 4.71 -19.45
N ALA A 19 11.13 4.94 -20.58
CA ALA A 19 12.27 4.14 -21.00
C ALA A 19 13.46 4.27 -20.02
N ILE A 20 13.70 5.48 -19.51
CA ILE A 20 14.72 5.72 -18.47
C ILE A 20 14.39 4.92 -17.20
N MET A 21 13.13 4.99 -16.72
CA MET A 21 12.69 4.24 -15.55
C MET A 21 12.80 2.73 -15.78
N GLN A 22 12.45 2.25 -16.98
CA GLN A 22 12.58 0.84 -17.35
C GLN A 22 14.03 0.36 -17.20
N GLY A 23 15.01 1.13 -17.69
CA GLY A 23 16.43 0.82 -17.51
C GLY A 23 16.87 0.81 -16.04
N HIS A 24 16.36 1.72 -15.21
CA HIS A 24 16.62 1.72 -13.76
C HIS A 24 16.03 0.48 -13.07
N MET A 25 14.82 0.08 -13.44
CA MET A 25 14.16 -1.09 -12.87
C MET A 25 14.87 -2.39 -13.28
N GLU A 26 15.29 -2.51 -14.53
CA GLU A 26 16.09 -3.66 -14.99
C GLU A 26 17.41 -3.77 -14.22
N ARG A 27 18.07 -2.65 -13.94
CA ARG A 27 19.28 -2.62 -13.12
C ARG A 27 19.00 -3.05 -11.68
N ARG A 28 17.96 -2.48 -11.06
CA ARG A 28 17.52 -2.86 -9.70
C ARG A 28 17.24 -4.36 -9.61
N ASP A 29 16.49 -4.88 -10.57
CA ASP A 29 16.07 -6.28 -10.60
C ASP A 29 17.25 -7.25 -10.71
N ARG A 30 18.32 -6.88 -11.43
CA ARG A 30 19.57 -7.66 -11.49
C ARG A 30 20.32 -7.65 -10.16
N LEU A 31 20.31 -6.53 -9.45
CA LEU A 31 21.02 -6.36 -8.18
C LEU A 31 20.25 -6.94 -6.99
N THR A 32 18.92 -6.97 -7.07
CA THR A 32 18.01 -7.34 -5.97
C THR A 32 16.90 -8.27 -6.45
N PRO A 33 17.23 -9.48 -6.95
CA PRO A 33 16.26 -10.38 -7.57
C PRO A 33 15.13 -10.81 -6.62
N ARG A 34 15.42 -10.95 -5.32
CA ARG A 34 14.40 -11.24 -4.30
C ARG A 34 13.38 -10.10 -4.16
N MET A 35 13.84 -8.84 -4.20
CA MET A 35 12.94 -7.67 -4.12
C MET A 35 12.01 -7.57 -5.33
N ARG A 36 12.45 -7.98 -6.53
CA ARG A 36 11.58 -8.06 -7.73
C ARG A 36 10.39 -9.01 -7.52
N GLN A 37 10.61 -10.14 -6.85
CA GLN A 37 9.57 -11.12 -6.58
C GLN A 37 8.54 -10.60 -5.58
N MET A 38 8.99 -9.87 -4.56
CA MET A 38 8.14 -9.34 -3.49
C MET A 38 7.36 -8.08 -3.89
N LEU A 39 7.93 -7.23 -4.75
CA LEU A 39 7.35 -5.97 -5.23
C LEU A 39 7.33 -5.91 -6.77
N PRO A 40 6.57 -6.79 -7.43
CA PRO A 40 6.47 -6.80 -8.89
C PRO A 40 5.87 -5.47 -9.36
N SER A 41 6.59 -4.79 -10.26
CA SER A 41 6.25 -3.48 -10.78
C SER A 41 6.86 -3.30 -12.16
N SER A 42 6.25 -2.43 -12.97
CA SER A 42 6.79 -1.92 -14.24
C SER A 42 6.95 -0.40 -14.19
N ALA A 43 7.62 0.17 -15.19
CA ALA A 43 7.80 1.62 -15.31
C ALA A 43 6.49 2.41 -15.40
N THR A 44 5.38 1.73 -15.73
CA THR A 44 4.03 2.29 -15.89
C THR A 44 3.01 1.73 -14.90
N SER A 45 3.44 0.85 -13.97
CA SER A 45 2.55 0.30 -12.97
C SER A 45 2.11 1.37 -11.96
N PRO A 46 0.92 1.24 -11.36
CA PRO A 46 0.56 2.05 -10.20
C PRO A 46 1.60 1.89 -9.09
N VAL A 47 1.96 3.01 -8.45
CA VAL A 47 2.90 3.05 -7.32
C VAL A 47 2.23 3.62 -6.09
N GLU A 48 2.84 3.39 -4.94
CA GLU A 48 2.34 3.90 -3.66
C GLU A 48 2.70 5.37 -3.47
N ASP A 49 1.75 6.14 -2.92
CA ASP A 49 1.92 7.58 -2.68
C ASP A 49 3.06 7.88 -1.69
N GLN A 50 3.48 6.88 -0.90
CA GLN A 50 4.60 6.97 0.03
C GLN A 50 5.90 7.46 -0.61
N LEU A 51 6.09 7.18 -1.91
CA LEU A 51 7.25 7.65 -2.65
C LEU A 51 7.17 9.17 -2.93
N LEU A 52 5.97 9.73 -3.09
CA LEU A 52 5.76 11.18 -3.22
C LEU A 52 5.81 11.85 -1.85
N MET A 53 5.20 11.23 -0.84
CA MET A 53 5.26 11.70 0.54
C MET A 53 6.71 11.78 1.05
N GLY A 54 7.60 10.92 0.55
CA GLY A 54 9.03 10.94 0.85
C GLY A 54 9.73 12.25 0.51
N TYR A 55 9.22 13.04 -0.46
CA TYR A 55 9.79 14.37 -0.77
C TYR A 55 9.52 15.42 0.31
N ASP A 56 8.57 15.17 1.22
CA ASP A 56 8.31 15.99 2.42
C ASP A 56 8.93 15.36 3.69
N PHE A 57 9.76 14.32 3.54
CA PHE A 57 10.40 13.58 4.62
C PHE A 57 9.43 12.98 5.67
N LYS A 58 8.15 12.82 5.35
CA LYS A 58 7.13 12.20 6.22
C LYS A 58 6.50 11.01 5.51
N SER A 59 7.16 9.87 5.57
CA SER A 59 6.74 8.67 4.85
C SER A 59 7.28 7.43 5.52
N GLN A 60 6.45 6.39 5.60
CA GLN A 60 6.87 5.09 6.10
C GLN A 60 7.91 4.40 5.20
N ILE A 61 8.19 4.92 4.00
CA ILE A 61 9.29 4.39 3.17
C ILE A 61 10.64 4.44 3.90
N PHE A 62 10.85 5.43 4.78
CA PHE A 62 12.07 5.52 5.56
C PHE A 62 12.13 4.46 6.67
N GLN A 63 10.99 4.12 7.28
CA GLN A 63 10.86 2.98 8.21
C GLN A 63 11.13 1.66 7.49
N ALA A 64 10.63 1.51 6.27
CA ALA A 64 10.77 0.30 5.47
C ALA A 64 12.22 -0.03 5.10
N SER A 65 13.06 1.01 4.93
CA SER A 65 14.45 0.84 4.48
C SER A 65 15.49 1.05 5.57
N ASN A 66 15.16 1.67 6.70
CA ASN A 66 16.16 2.09 7.69
C ASN A 66 15.66 1.93 9.13
N ARG A 67 16.58 1.56 10.02
CA ARG A 67 16.35 1.56 11.47
C ARG A 67 16.59 2.95 12.06
N ILE A 68 15.55 3.77 12.11
CA ILE A 68 15.61 5.16 12.62
C ILE A 68 14.56 5.37 13.72
N PRO A 69 14.76 4.83 14.95
CA PRO A 69 13.71 4.82 15.98
C PRO A 69 13.17 6.20 16.34
N GLY A 70 14.05 7.21 16.41
CA GLY A 70 13.64 8.59 16.69
C GLY A 70 12.72 9.17 15.62
N TYR A 71 13.02 8.92 14.35
CA TYR A 71 12.17 9.34 13.23
C TYR A 71 10.82 8.63 13.25
N ILE A 72 10.81 7.31 13.49
CA ILE A 72 9.59 6.51 13.44
C ILE A 72 8.65 6.90 14.57
N ARG A 73 9.17 7.09 15.79
CA ARG A 73 8.39 7.60 16.92
C ARG A 73 7.78 8.97 16.61
N TRP A 74 8.60 9.89 16.13
CA TRP A 74 8.14 11.23 15.74
C TRP A 74 7.06 11.14 14.65
N LEU A 75 7.29 10.37 13.59
CA LEU A 75 6.37 10.22 12.47
C LEU A 75 5.00 9.67 12.93
N ASN A 76 5.01 8.64 13.77
CA ASN A 76 3.79 7.95 14.17
C ASN A 76 2.97 8.72 15.21
N HIS A 77 3.62 9.48 16.10
CA HIS A 77 2.96 10.06 17.28
C HIS A 77 2.96 11.59 17.35
N GLU A 78 3.82 12.27 16.59
CA GLU A 78 4.04 13.73 16.73
C GLU A 78 3.89 14.49 15.42
N ALA A 79 4.18 13.87 14.27
CA ALA A 79 4.25 14.55 13.00
C ALA A 79 2.86 14.95 12.45
N ASP A 80 2.73 16.21 12.04
CA ASP A 80 1.59 16.67 11.24
C ASP A 80 1.79 16.28 9.76
N LEU A 81 0.88 15.46 9.23
CA LEU A 81 0.88 14.98 7.85
C LEU A 81 0.04 15.84 6.88
N VAL A 82 -0.69 16.83 7.37
CA VAL A 82 -1.51 17.71 6.52
C VAL A 82 -0.64 18.41 5.45
N PRO A 83 0.54 18.99 5.75
CA PRO A 83 1.42 19.56 4.74
C PRO A 83 1.86 18.55 3.67
N THR A 84 2.12 17.30 4.07
CA THR A 84 2.52 16.21 3.18
C THR A 84 1.40 15.84 2.22
N PHE A 85 0.16 15.73 2.71
CA PHE A 85 -1.00 15.48 1.86
C PHE A 85 -1.32 16.67 0.96
N ARG A 86 -1.12 17.92 1.42
CA ARG A 86 -1.23 19.12 0.55
C ARG A 86 -0.17 19.10 -0.56
N TYR A 87 1.06 18.64 -0.28
CA TYR A 87 2.07 18.40 -1.31
C TYR A 87 1.61 17.32 -2.30
N LEU A 88 1.15 16.16 -1.81
CA LEU A 88 0.60 15.10 -2.66
C LEU A 88 -0.49 15.64 -3.58
N LYS A 89 -1.48 16.37 -3.04
CA LYS A 89 -2.56 17.01 -3.81
C LYS A 89 -2.03 17.95 -4.90
N ARG A 90 -0.97 18.72 -4.63
CA ARG A 90 -0.32 19.56 -5.65
C ARG A 90 0.31 18.74 -6.77
N VAL A 91 0.98 17.64 -6.45
CA VAL A 91 1.57 16.74 -7.45
C VAL A 91 0.46 16.10 -8.31
N LEU A 92 -0.63 15.63 -7.71
CA LEU A 92 -1.76 15.07 -8.44
C LEU A 92 -2.38 16.11 -9.40
N LYS A 93 -2.55 17.37 -8.95
CA LYS A 93 -3.01 18.46 -9.83
C LYS A 93 -2.05 18.72 -11.00
N LEU A 94 -0.73 18.63 -10.76
CA LEU A 94 0.28 18.79 -11.81
C LEU A 94 0.17 17.66 -12.85
N LEU A 95 0.05 16.41 -12.40
CA LEU A 95 -0.08 15.24 -13.30
C LEU A 95 -1.40 15.26 -14.09
N GLN A 96 -2.48 15.76 -13.48
CA GLN A 96 -3.80 15.89 -14.09
C GLN A 96 -3.89 17.06 -15.10
N TRP A 97 -3.00 18.06 -15.02
CA TRP A 97 -3.17 19.32 -15.75
C TRP A 97 -3.40 19.14 -17.26
N ARG A 98 -2.69 18.19 -17.89
CA ARG A 98 -2.78 17.93 -19.33
C ARG A 98 -3.16 16.50 -19.69
N CYS A 99 -3.39 15.65 -18.70
CA CYS A 99 -3.63 14.22 -18.90
C CYS A 99 -4.81 13.73 -18.05
N PRO A 100 -5.69 12.85 -18.58
CA PRO A 100 -6.58 12.06 -17.73
C PRO A 100 -5.77 11.04 -16.89
N PRO A 101 -6.36 10.47 -15.82
CA PRO A 101 -7.73 10.68 -15.35
C PRO A 101 -7.89 11.95 -14.49
N THR A 102 -9.11 12.46 -14.42
CA THR A 102 -9.50 13.54 -13.49
C THR A 102 -10.04 13.02 -12.15
N ARG A 103 -10.18 11.70 -12.03
CA ARG A 103 -10.52 10.97 -10.79
C ARG A 103 -9.34 10.07 -10.41
N TRP A 104 -8.80 10.30 -9.23
CA TRP A 104 -7.61 9.59 -8.75
C TRP A 104 -7.99 8.33 -7.97
N ARG A 105 -7.30 7.22 -8.27
CA ARG A 105 -7.30 6.01 -7.46
C ARG A 105 -5.92 5.89 -6.83
N LEU A 106 -5.84 6.22 -5.55
CA LEU A 106 -4.58 6.28 -4.79
C LEU A 106 -4.44 5.05 -3.90
N LYS A 107 -3.22 4.71 -3.50
CA LYS A 107 -2.98 3.58 -2.61
C LYS A 107 -1.73 3.80 -1.79
N ASN A 108 -1.90 3.73 -0.48
CA ASN A 108 -0.79 3.74 0.45
C ASN A 108 -1.24 3.08 1.77
N PRO A 109 -0.56 2.03 2.26
CA PRO A 109 -0.86 1.43 3.56
C PRO A 109 -0.85 2.44 4.72
N GLY A 110 0.02 3.46 4.68
CA GLY A 110 0.13 4.49 5.72
C GLY A 110 -1.08 5.41 5.84
N TYR A 111 -2.02 5.36 4.89
CA TYR A 111 -3.30 6.08 5.04
C TYR A 111 -4.07 5.65 6.29
N THR A 112 -3.92 4.41 6.77
CA THR A 112 -4.59 3.95 8.00
C THR A 112 -4.07 4.69 9.24
N VAL A 113 -2.77 4.97 9.29
CA VAL A 113 -2.13 5.65 10.43
C VAL A 113 -2.40 7.16 10.40
N PHE A 114 -2.57 7.75 9.22
CA PHE A 114 -2.70 9.21 9.04
C PHE A 114 -4.07 9.63 8.48
N ILE A 115 -5.11 8.84 8.78
CA ILE A 115 -6.45 8.98 8.17
C ILE A 115 -7.07 10.37 8.39
N GLU A 116 -6.89 10.98 9.56
CA GLU A 116 -7.44 12.31 9.87
C GLU A 116 -6.80 13.41 9.01
N ALA A 117 -5.48 13.40 8.88
CA ALA A 117 -4.76 14.36 8.03
C ALA A 117 -5.07 14.14 6.54
N LEU A 118 -5.29 12.89 6.13
CA LEU A 118 -5.73 12.56 4.78
C LEU A 118 -7.13 13.13 4.53
N ASP A 119 -8.05 12.95 5.48
CA ASP A 119 -9.41 13.46 5.39
C ASP A 119 -9.47 15.00 5.32
N GLU A 120 -8.66 15.71 6.12
CA GLU A 120 -8.61 17.17 6.06
C GLU A 120 -8.28 17.69 4.65
N VAL A 121 -7.39 17.00 3.94
CA VAL A 121 -6.93 17.42 2.60
C VAL A 121 -7.83 16.88 1.48
N PHE A 122 -8.46 15.73 1.69
CA PHE A 122 -9.36 15.05 0.76
C PHE A 122 -10.70 14.69 1.44
N PRO A 123 -11.51 15.69 1.83
CA PRO A 123 -12.75 15.45 2.59
C PRO A 123 -13.84 14.73 1.79
N ASP A 124 -13.66 14.65 0.47
CA ASP A 124 -14.51 13.92 -0.47
C ASP A 124 -14.01 12.50 -0.77
N ALA A 125 -12.91 12.06 -0.13
CA ALA A 125 -12.35 10.73 -0.33
C ALA A 125 -13.35 9.62 0.05
N ARG A 126 -13.32 8.55 -0.75
CA ARG A 126 -13.91 7.25 -0.45
C ARG A 126 -12.78 6.26 -0.20
N TYR A 127 -12.92 5.43 0.82
CA TYR A 127 -11.85 4.56 1.29
C TYR A 127 -12.16 3.11 0.94
N CYS A 128 -11.29 2.48 0.16
CA CYS A 128 -11.37 1.04 -0.11
C CYS A 128 -10.40 0.32 0.82
N MET A 129 -10.88 -0.20 1.94
CA MET A 129 -10.04 -0.87 2.93
C MET A 129 -9.90 -2.34 2.57
N THR A 130 -8.67 -2.84 2.47
CA THR A 130 -8.41 -4.27 2.25
C THR A 130 -8.15 -4.96 3.58
N HIS A 131 -8.71 -6.15 3.76
CA HIS A 131 -8.59 -6.92 4.99
C HIS A 131 -7.95 -8.27 4.73
N ARG A 132 -6.96 -8.62 5.55
CA ARG A 132 -6.28 -9.91 5.55
C ARG A 132 -5.86 -10.26 6.98
N ASP A 133 -5.77 -11.55 7.26
CA ASP A 133 -5.25 -12.06 8.54
C ASP A 133 -3.87 -11.45 8.83
N VAL A 134 -3.77 -10.70 9.93
CA VAL A 134 -2.56 -9.99 10.33
C VAL A 134 -1.39 -10.94 10.60
N ALA A 135 -1.67 -12.19 11.01
CA ALA A 135 -0.65 -13.20 11.23
C ALA A 135 0.04 -13.63 9.93
N ASN A 136 -0.60 -13.38 8.77
CA ASN A 136 0.00 -13.56 7.46
C ASN A 136 0.57 -12.27 6.87
N VAL A 137 0.14 -11.10 7.36
CA VAL A 137 0.56 -9.79 6.83
C VAL A 137 1.84 -9.32 7.51
N ILE A 138 1.88 -9.29 8.84
CA ILE A 138 2.99 -8.69 9.59
C ILE A 138 4.32 -9.42 9.29
N PRO A 139 4.39 -10.77 9.33
CA PRO A 139 5.60 -11.49 8.93
C PRO A 139 6.02 -11.19 7.47
N SER A 140 5.05 -11.13 6.54
CA SER A 140 5.32 -10.82 5.14
C SER A 140 5.91 -9.42 4.95
N VAL A 141 5.42 -8.43 5.69
CA VAL A 141 5.92 -7.06 5.64
C VAL A 141 7.30 -6.97 6.30
N ALA A 142 7.50 -7.67 7.42
CA ALA A 142 8.78 -7.72 8.11
C ALA A 142 9.87 -8.34 7.22
N ASP A 143 9.58 -9.42 6.49
CA ASP A 143 10.49 -10.03 5.50
C ASP A 143 10.80 -9.07 4.35
N LEU A 144 9.79 -8.34 3.85
CA LEU A 144 10.02 -7.32 2.82
C LEU A 144 10.96 -6.21 3.32
N TYR A 145 10.73 -5.70 4.52
CA TYR A 145 11.55 -4.62 5.07
C TYR A 145 12.95 -5.10 5.43
N PHE A 146 13.10 -6.37 5.82
CA PHE A 146 14.40 -7.01 5.94
C PHE A 146 15.17 -6.93 4.62
N GLU A 147 14.58 -7.39 3.52
CA GLU A 147 15.24 -7.34 2.20
C GLU A 147 15.51 -5.89 1.72
N MET A 148 14.60 -4.94 1.99
CA MET A 148 14.83 -3.53 1.65
C MET A 148 15.97 -2.91 2.46
N SER A 149 16.07 -3.22 3.76
CA SER A 149 17.09 -2.66 4.64
C SER A 149 18.51 -3.13 4.33
N ARG A 150 18.67 -4.34 3.76
CA ARG A 150 19.97 -4.90 3.33
C ARG A 150 20.71 -4.08 2.28
N ILE A 151 20.02 -3.14 1.62
CA ILE A 151 20.65 -2.21 0.69
C ILE A 151 21.47 -1.14 1.44
N GLY A 152 21.04 -0.77 2.64
CA GLY A 152 21.63 0.31 3.44
C GLY A 152 22.38 -0.15 4.68
N THR A 153 22.29 -1.43 5.07
CA THR A 153 22.97 -1.97 6.26
C THR A 153 23.37 -3.44 6.09
N ASP A 154 24.54 -3.79 6.63
CA ASP A 154 25.02 -5.18 6.72
C ASP A 154 24.44 -5.94 7.93
N SER A 155 23.66 -5.27 8.79
CA SER A 155 23.13 -5.86 10.04
C SER A 155 21.67 -5.49 10.30
N PRO A 156 20.75 -5.91 9.41
CA PRO A 156 19.31 -5.73 9.62
C PRO A 156 18.81 -6.52 10.85
N ASP A 157 18.01 -5.87 11.69
CA ASP A 157 17.47 -6.43 12.94
C ASP A 157 16.05 -6.96 12.73
N LYS A 158 15.92 -8.28 12.53
CA LYS A 158 14.63 -8.95 12.30
C LYS A 158 13.66 -8.78 13.48
N GLY A 159 14.16 -8.86 14.72
CA GLY A 159 13.32 -8.72 15.92
C GLY A 159 12.73 -7.32 16.02
N TRP A 160 13.55 -6.29 15.76
CA TRP A 160 13.08 -4.91 15.67
C TRP A 160 12.05 -4.73 14.55
N LEU A 161 12.27 -5.32 13.37
CA LEU A 161 11.33 -5.28 12.25
C LEU A 161 9.98 -5.93 12.59
N GLY A 162 9.97 -7.08 13.28
CA GLY A 162 8.73 -7.70 13.75
C GLY A 162 7.99 -6.82 14.74
N ALA A 163 8.69 -6.29 15.75
CA ALA A 163 8.11 -5.44 16.77
C ALA A 163 7.50 -4.16 16.18
N ILE A 164 8.26 -3.42 15.35
CA ILE A 164 7.83 -2.12 14.83
C ILE A 164 6.67 -2.25 13.84
N ASN A 165 6.64 -3.30 13.01
CA ASN A 165 5.54 -3.53 12.08
C ASN A 165 4.26 -3.97 12.81
N THR A 166 4.39 -4.69 13.93
CA THR A 166 3.25 -5.03 14.79
C THR A 166 2.64 -3.78 15.40
N GLU A 167 3.45 -2.93 16.03
CA GLU A 167 3.02 -1.67 16.63
C GLU A 167 2.37 -0.74 15.60
N TRP A 168 3.01 -0.58 14.44
CA TRP A 168 2.52 0.28 13.36
C TRP A 168 1.18 -0.20 12.79
N CYS A 169 1.03 -1.52 12.59
CA CYS A 169 -0.23 -2.10 12.12
C CYS A 169 -1.35 -1.91 13.14
N GLU A 170 -1.08 -2.14 14.43
CA GLU A 170 -2.05 -1.94 15.50
C GLU A 170 -2.50 -0.47 15.59
N LEU A 171 -1.56 0.47 15.58
CA LEU A 171 -1.85 1.90 15.59
C LEU A 171 -2.73 2.31 14.41
N GLY A 172 -2.41 1.83 13.20
CA GLY A 172 -3.18 2.12 12.00
C GLY A 172 -4.61 1.57 12.08
N MET A 173 -4.80 0.35 12.56
CA MET A 173 -6.14 -0.24 12.71
C MET A 173 -6.96 0.47 13.79
N GLN A 174 -6.35 0.82 14.93
CA GLN A 174 -7.02 1.56 15.99
C GLN A 174 -7.48 2.94 15.52
N ARG A 175 -6.61 3.70 14.84
CA ARG A 175 -6.95 5.03 14.29
C ARG A 175 -8.05 4.94 13.22
N MET A 176 -7.97 3.96 12.34
CA MET A 176 -9.00 3.70 11.34
C MET A 176 -10.36 3.38 11.95
N ILE A 177 -10.42 2.49 12.96
CA ILE A 177 -11.66 2.15 13.64
C ILE A 177 -12.21 3.38 14.36
N ALA A 178 -11.38 4.13 15.09
CA ALA A 178 -11.81 5.35 15.77
C ALA A 178 -12.38 6.40 14.78
N PHE A 179 -11.72 6.59 13.64
CA PHE A 179 -12.20 7.50 12.58
C PHE A 179 -13.55 7.05 12.01
N ARG A 180 -13.75 5.75 11.82
CA ARG A 180 -15.03 5.16 11.39
C ARG A 180 -16.13 5.37 12.41
N ASP A 181 -15.85 5.07 13.68
CA ASP A 181 -16.78 5.20 14.81
C ASP A 181 -17.18 6.66 15.08
N ALA A 182 -16.37 7.64 14.65
CA ALA A 182 -16.69 9.06 14.67
C ALA A 182 -17.72 9.50 13.60
N GLY A 183 -18.40 8.55 12.93
CA GLY A 183 -19.48 8.83 11.97
C GLY A 183 -19.05 8.84 10.50
N ASN A 184 -17.94 8.18 10.18
CA ASN A 184 -17.40 8.11 8.81
C ASN A 184 -17.61 6.76 8.12
N GLU A 185 -18.28 5.80 8.76
CA GLU A 185 -18.48 4.42 8.28
C GLU A 185 -18.95 4.35 6.81
N GLN A 186 -19.90 5.19 6.42
CA GLN A 186 -20.48 5.27 5.08
C GLN A 186 -19.48 5.61 3.96
N ARG A 187 -18.27 6.06 4.31
CA ARG A 187 -17.20 6.38 3.35
C ARG A 187 -16.28 5.20 3.07
N PHE A 188 -16.46 4.07 3.76
CA PHE A 188 -15.63 2.89 3.63
C PHE A 188 -16.30 1.79 2.80
N PHE A 189 -15.50 1.10 2.01
CA PHE A 189 -15.84 -0.14 1.34
C PHE A 189 -14.79 -1.19 1.67
N ASP A 190 -15.23 -2.27 2.31
CA ASP A 190 -14.35 -3.31 2.84
C ASP A 190 -14.16 -4.46 1.83
N ILE A 191 -12.90 -4.81 1.59
CA ILE A 191 -12.48 -5.84 0.62
C ILE A 191 -11.72 -6.93 1.37
N LEU A 192 -12.39 -8.05 1.64
CA LEU A 192 -11.76 -9.24 2.22
C LEU A 192 -10.84 -9.92 1.20
N PHE A 193 -9.58 -10.14 1.57
CA PHE A 193 -8.56 -10.70 0.68
C PHE A 193 -8.92 -12.09 0.15
N ALA A 194 -9.31 -13.03 1.02
CA ALA A 194 -9.59 -14.41 0.60
C ALA A 194 -10.78 -14.52 -0.39
N PRO A 195 -11.94 -13.89 -0.13
CA PRO A 195 -13.03 -13.81 -1.12
C PRO A 195 -12.60 -13.15 -2.43
N PHE A 196 -11.88 -12.03 -2.38
CA PHE A 196 -11.43 -11.30 -3.56
C PHE A 196 -10.45 -12.12 -4.43
N GLN A 197 -9.55 -12.89 -3.79
CA GLN A 197 -8.62 -13.77 -4.50
C GLN A 197 -9.32 -14.93 -5.23
N ARG A 198 -10.41 -15.45 -4.67
CA ARG A 198 -11.21 -16.51 -5.29
C ARG A 198 -11.95 -15.96 -6.50
N ASP A 199 -12.76 -14.94 -6.32
CA ASP A 199 -13.48 -14.27 -7.39
C ASP A 199 -13.65 -12.77 -7.09
N PRO A 200 -12.91 -11.88 -7.78
CA PRO A 200 -12.96 -10.45 -7.53
C PRO A 200 -14.20 -9.80 -8.15
N PHE A 201 -14.81 -10.38 -9.19
CA PHE A 201 -15.84 -9.68 -9.98
C PHE A 201 -17.10 -9.32 -9.18
N PRO A 202 -17.66 -10.19 -8.33
CA PRO A 202 -18.77 -9.81 -7.46
C PRO A 202 -18.43 -8.69 -6.48
N VAL A 203 -17.17 -8.61 -6.03
CA VAL A 203 -16.70 -7.53 -5.14
C VAL A 203 -16.54 -6.24 -5.93
N LEU A 204 -15.99 -6.31 -7.14
CA LEU A 204 -15.83 -5.17 -8.04
C LEU A 204 -17.18 -4.58 -8.44
N GLU A 205 -18.19 -5.39 -8.74
CA GLU A 205 -19.55 -4.92 -9.02
C GLU A 205 -20.12 -4.08 -7.87
N ARG A 206 -19.99 -4.55 -6.63
CA ARG A 206 -20.41 -3.80 -5.43
C ARG A 206 -19.57 -2.54 -5.20
N LEU A 207 -18.26 -2.62 -5.46
CA LEU A 207 -17.37 -1.47 -5.32
C LEU A 207 -17.75 -0.36 -6.30
N TYR A 208 -17.99 -0.71 -7.56
CA TYR A 208 -18.42 0.26 -8.58
C TYR A 208 -19.77 0.90 -8.22
N ALA A 209 -20.73 0.10 -7.73
CA ALA A 209 -21.99 0.62 -7.22
C ALA A 209 -21.80 1.58 -6.03
N PHE A 210 -20.93 1.25 -5.07
CA PHE A 210 -20.56 2.12 -3.95
C PHE A 210 -19.93 3.43 -4.40
N LEU A 211 -19.09 3.39 -5.45
CA LEU A 211 -18.47 4.58 -6.05
C LEU A 211 -19.43 5.39 -6.93
N GLY A 212 -20.63 4.87 -7.23
CA GLY A 212 -21.54 5.46 -8.21
C GLY A 212 -20.96 5.47 -9.63
N GLU A 213 -20.18 4.44 -9.99
CA GLU A 213 -19.55 4.27 -11.30
C GLU A 213 -20.11 3.05 -12.03
N ASP A 214 -20.21 3.12 -13.36
CA ASP A 214 -20.63 1.98 -14.18
C ASP A 214 -19.50 0.95 -14.28
N PHE A 215 -19.79 -0.30 -13.91
CA PHE A 215 -18.89 -1.43 -14.16
C PHE A 215 -19.10 -1.99 -15.56
N THR A 216 -18.49 -1.36 -16.56
CA THR A 216 -18.77 -1.66 -17.96
C THR A 216 -18.24 -3.04 -18.39
N PRO A 217 -18.85 -3.68 -19.41
CA PRO A 217 -18.34 -4.93 -19.99
C PRO A 217 -16.88 -4.83 -20.44
N GLU A 218 -16.45 -3.68 -20.97
CA GLU A 218 -15.08 -3.45 -21.41
C GLU A 218 -14.11 -3.39 -20.23
N ALA A 219 -14.49 -2.74 -19.12
CA ALA A 219 -13.69 -2.73 -17.90
C ALA A 219 -13.53 -4.15 -17.34
N ARG A 220 -14.63 -4.91 -17.27
CA ARG A 220 -14.63 -6.32 -16.85
C ARG A 220 -13.72 -7.18 -17.72
N SER A 221 -13.82 -7.05 -19.04
CA SER A 221 -13.00 -7.79 -20.01
C SER A 221 -11.50 -7.48 -19.85
N ARG A 222 -11.12 -6.20 -19.71
CA ARG A 222 -9.72 -5.81 -19.49
C ARG A 222 -9.16 -6.34 -18.17
N MET A 223 -9.95 -6.30 -17.10
CA MET A 223 -9.54 -6.85 -15.80
C MET A 223 -9.37 -8.38 -15.85
N LEU A 224 -10.24 -9.08 -16.58
CA LEU A 224 -10.13 -10.53 -16.79
C LEU A 224 -8.85 -10.87 -17.57
N ALA A 225 -8.61 -10.19 -18.69
CA ALA A 225 -7.41 -10.39 -19.50
C ALA A 225 -6.13 -10.14 -18.70
N TRP A 226 -6.11 -9.09 -17.87
CA TRP A 226 -4.97 -8.81 -16.99
C TRP A 226 -4.75 -9.91 -15.92
N ARG A 227 -5.84 -10.47 -15.36
CA ARG A 227 -5.77 -11.57 -14.38
C ARG A 227 -5.22 -12.84 -15.03
N GLU A 228 -5.65 -13.15 -16.26
CA GLU A 228 -5.19 -14.31 -17.03
C GLU A 228 -3.72 -14.16 -17.44
N SER A 229 -3.26 -12.94 -17.77
CA SER A 229 -1.86 -12.68 -18.08
C SER A 229 -0.94 -12.61 -16.85
N THR A 230 -1.50 -12.63 -15.64
CA THR A 230 -0.77 -12.46 -14.38
C THR A 230 -1.10 -13.57 -13.37
N PRO A 231 -0.78 -14.86 -13.66
CA PRO A 231 -1.19 -15.97 -12.82
C PRO A 231 -0.55 -15.93 -11.42
N ARG A 232 -1.29 -16.42 -10.42
CA ARG A 232 -0.81 -16.52 -9.03
C ARG A 232 0.47 -17.34 -8.97
N GLY A 233 1.45 -16.89 -8.19
CA GLY A 233 2.73 -17.59 -8.02
C GLY A 233 3.73 -17.38 -9.16
N GLN A 234 3.44 -16.53 -10.17
CA GLN A 234 4.42 -16.22 -11.23
C GLN A 234 5.75 -15.65 -10.68
N HIS A 235 5.75 -15.15 -9.44
CA HIS A 235 6.89 -14.57 -8.76
C HIS A 235 7.45 -15.46 -7.62
N GLY A 236 6.97 -16.69 -7.48
CA GLY A 236 7.40 -17.63 -6.44
C GLY A 236 6.61 -17.52 -5.13
N ALA A 237 6.79 -18.50 -4.24
CA ALA A 237 6.32 -18.44 -2.86
C ALA A 237 7.47 -17.94 -1.98
N HIS A 238 7.18 -16.99 -1.10
CA HIS A 238 8.13 -16.52 -0.10
C HIS A 238 7.92 -17.33 1.18
N GLU A 239 8.86 -18.24 1.46
CA GLU A 239 8.93 -18.90 2.76
C GLU A 239 9.73 -17.99 3.70
N TYR A 240 9.10 -17.61 4.81
CA TYR A 240 9.72 -16.96 5.94
C TYR A 240 9.17 -17.61 7.21
N ASP A 241 9.96 -17.64 8.26
CA ASP A 241 9.51 -18.11 9.57
C ASP A 241 9.19 -16.89 10.46
N PRO A 242 7.93 -16.69 10.86
CA PRO A 242 7.55 -15.63 11.79
C PRO A 242 8.41 -15.57 13.06
N ALA A 243 8.89 -16.72 13.54
CA ALA A 243 9.71 -16.79 14.74
C ALA A 243 11.05 -16.06 14.60
N GLU A 244 11.63 -15.98 13.39
CA GLU A 244 12.86 -15.21 13.14
C GLU A 244 12.68 -13.71 13.36
N PHE A 245 11.44 -13.21 13.25
CA PHE A 245 11.07 -11.82 13.51
C PHE A 245 10.54 -11.62 14.94
N GLY A 246 10.61 -12.65 15.79
CA GLY A 246 10.05 -12.63 17.15
C GLY A 246 8.52 -12.58 17.16
N LEU A 247 7.87 -13.12 16.13
CA LEU A 247 6.42 -13.10 15.97
C LEU A 247 5.82 -14.48 16.25
N ASP A 248 4.79 -14.50 17.10
CA ASP A 248 3.92 -15.66 17.30
C ASP A 248 2.57 -15.40 16.59
N PRO A 249 2.22 -16.17 15.53
CA PRO A 249 0.95 -16.05 14.83
C PRO A 249 -0.29 -16.11 15.73
N ALA A 250 -0.29 -16.95 16.76
CA ALA A 250 -1.42 -17.08 17.68
C ALA A 250 -1.56 -15.83 18.56
N ALA A 251 -0.44 -15.34 19.11
CA ALA A 251 -0.42 -14.10 19.88
C ALA A 251 -0.80 -12.88 19.02
N LEU A 252 -0.40 -12.84 17.75
CA LEU A 252 -0.81 -11.79 16.82
C LEU A 252 -2.32 -11.81 16.57
N ARG A 253 -2.92 -12.98 16.32
CA ARG A 253 -4.39 -13.08 16.13
C ARG A 253 -5.14 -12.63 17.37
N GLU A 254 -4.68 -13.02 18.55
CA GLU A 254 -5.27 -12.60 19.82
C GLU A 254 -5.18 -11.08 20.01
N ARG A 255 -4.00 -10.50 19.80
CA ARG A 255 -3.76 -9.05 19.92
C ARG A 255 -4.64 -8.23 18.98
N PHE A 256 -4.86 -8.72 17.76
CA PHE A 256 -5.65 -8.03 16.74
C PHE A 256 -7.12 -8.46 16.68
N ARG A 257 -7.61 -9.19 17.69
CA ARG A 257 -9.00 -9.65 17.73
C ARG A 257 -10.01 -8.51 17.61
N PHE A 258 -9.70 -7.34 18.19
CA PHE A 258 -10.53 -6.13 18.07
C PHE A 258 -10.80 -5.72 16.60
N TYR A 259 -9.85 -6.00 15.71
CA TYR A 259 -9.93 -5.70 14.29
C TYR A 259 -10.53 -6.87 13.51
N SER A 260 -10.08 -8.11 13.77
CA SER A 260 -10.58 -9.27 13.02
C SER A 260 -12.07 -9.50 13.23
N ASP A 261 -12.55 -9.35 14.46
CA ASP A 261 -13.95 -9.56 14.81
C ASP A 261 -14.84 -8.44 14.26
N ARG A 262 -14.33 -7.20 14.24
CA ARG A 262 -15.07 -6.04 13.72
C ARG A 262 -15.35 -6.11 12.21
N PHE A 263 -14.49 -6.79 11.46
CA PHE A 263 -14.53 -6.85 9.99
C PHE A 263 -14.66 -8.28 9.43
N ASP A 264 -14.99 -9.25 10.27
CA ASP A 264 -15.15 -10.67 9.89
C ASP A 264 -13.97 -11.20 9.05
N VAL A 265 -12.74 -10.86 9.45
CA VAL A 265 -11.54 -11.17 8.67
C VAL A 265 -11.29 -12.68 8.68
N PRO A 266 -11.29 -13.36 7.52
CA PRO A 266 -11.03 -14.79 7.49
C PRO A 266 -9.61 -15.11 7.95
N MET A 267 -9.49 -15.96 8.96
CA MET A 267 -8.20 -16.46 9.42
C MET A 267 -7.61 -17.37 8.33
N GLY A 268 -6.34 -17.15 7.98
CA GLY A 268 -5.63 -18.05 7.08
C GLY A 268 -5.29 -19.36 7.78
N GLN A 269 -5.13 -20.45 7.02
CA GLN A 269 -4.45 -21.63 7.56
C GLN A 269 -3.02 -21.22 7.95
N ALA A 270 -2.57 -21.67 9.12
CA ALA A 270 -1.20 -21.46 9.60
C ALA A 270 -0.20 -22.23 8.73
#